data_AF-A0A7C3A4J3-F1
#
_entry.id   AF-A0A7C3A4J3-F1
#
_cell.length_a   1.000
_cell.length_b   1.000
_cell.length_c   1.000
_cell.angle_alpha   90.00
_cell.angle_beta   90.00
_cell.angle_gamma   90.00
#
_symmetry.space_group_name_H-M   'P 1'
#
loop_
_entity.id
_entity.type
_entity.pdbx_description
1 polymer ?
#
loop_
_entity_poly.entity_id
_entity_poly.type
_entity_poly.pdbx_seq_one_letter_code
_entity_poly.pdbx_strand_id
1 'polypeptide(L)'
;MKIPDAYPIGEVSTLIKPGVAIDRVLGAVFTGQLYMIEAVPPGARFRFKMIIDNIDLEGGGVEAEILRALLRELASGSIQIGGRKSAGMGFVRLENVKVRKITVDDILEGREGSEISLEGLDARVSREC
;
A
#
# COMPACT_ATOMS: atom_id res chain seq x y z
N MET A 1 2.23 -4.57 -16.81
CA MET A 1 1.81 -4.12 -15.47
C MET A 1 1.77 -2.60 -15.42
N LYS A 2 0.63 -2.03 -15.06
CA LYS A 2 0.40 -0.59 -14.94
C LYS A 2 -0.20 -0.30 -13.56
N ILE A 3 0.31 0.73 -12.89
CA ILE A 3 -0.19 1.18 -11.60
C ILE A 3 -0.57 2.66 -11.76
N PRO A 4 -1.85 2.99 -11.96
CA PRO A 4 -2.32 4.36 -11.95
C PRO A 4 -2.13 5.02 -10.58
N ASP A 5 -2.16 6.34 -10.55
CA ASP A 5 -2.07 7.11 -9.32
C ASP A 5 -3.20 6.77 -8.35
N ALA A 6 -2.85 6.66 -7.07
CA ALA A 6 -3.79 6.40 -6.01
C ALA A 6 -4.28 7.73 -5.41
N TYR A 7 -5.54 8.07 -5.69
CA TYR A 7 -6.18 9.29 -5.17
C TYR A 7 -6.88 9.02 -3.83
N PRO A 8 -6.93 10.01 -2.92
CA PRO A 8 -7.61 9.85 -1.63
C PRO A 8 -9.11 9.60 -1.81
N ILE A 9 -9.66 8.78 -0.92
CA ILE A 9 -11.11 8.55 -0.82
C ILE A 9 -11.64 9.47 0.28
N GLY A 10 -12.34 10.54 -0.14
CA GLY A 10 -12.84 11.57 0.77
C GLY A 10 -11.83 12.70 1.00
N GLU A 11 -12.11 13.54 2.00
CA GLU A 11 -11.20 14.60 2.40
C GLU A 11 -10.05 14.04 3.25
N VAL A 12 -8.82 14.39 2.88
CA VAL A 12 -7.63 14.03 3.64
C VAL A 12 -6.98 15.30 4.13
N SER A 13 -6.93 15.48 5.45
CA SER A 13 -6.13 16.51 6.09
C SER A 13 -4.68 16.05 6.20
N THR A 14 -3.74 16.98 6.24
CA THR A 14 -2.34 16.68 6.57
C THR A 14 -2.07 16.92 8.05
N LEU A 15 -1.07 16.22 8.58
CA LEU A 15 -0.54 16.46 9.93
C LEU A 15 0.89 16.98 9.84
N ILE A 16 1.25 17.87 10.75
CA ILE A 16 2.62 18.33 10.91
C ILE A 16 3.24 17.58 12.08
N LYS A 17 4.24 16.74 11.80
CA LYS A 17 4.99 16.01 12.81
C LYS A 17 6.33 16.70 13.07
N PRO A 18 6.57 17.25 14.28
CA PRO A 18 7.88 17.78 14.63
C PRO A 18 8.90 16.64 14.79
N GLY A 19 10.15 16.94 14.48
CA GLY A 19 11.28 16.07 14.77
C GLY A 19 12.51 16.87 15.15
N VAL A 20 13.36 16.24 15.96
CA VAL A 20 14.62 16.81 16.42
C VAL A 20 15.79 15.88 16.07
N ALA A 21 16.98 16.43 15.93
CA ALA A 21 18.21 15.64 15.92
C ALA A 21 18.83 15.66 17.33
N ILE A 22 19.21 14.48 17.84
CA ILE A 22 19.86 14.34 19.15
C ILE A 22 21.35 14.12 18.91
N ASP A 23 22.17 14.93 19.57
CA ASP A 23 23.62 14.75 19.62
C ASP A 23 23.94 13.49 20.43
N ARG A 24 24.65 12.54 19.80
CA ARG A 24 24.96 11.24 20.41
C ARG A 24 25.97 11.31 21.56
N VAL A 25 26.78 12.37 21.62
CA VAL A 25 27.79 12.57 22.67
C VAL A 25 27.19 13.34 23.84
N LEU A 26 26.51 14.45 23.55
CA LEU A 26 25.97 15.33 24.58
C LEU A 26 24.62 14.85 25.12
N GLY A 27 23.91 13.99 24.38
CA GLY A 27 22.54 13.56 24.72
C GLY A 27 21.50 14.68 24.64
N ALA A 28 21.89 15.85 24.11
CA ALA A 28 21.03 17.02 23.97
C ALA A 28 20.53 17.17 22.53
N VAL A 29 19.54 18.04 22.33
CA VAL A 29 19.12 18.43 20.97
C VAL A 29 20.28 19.16 20.29
N PHE A 30 20.60 18.75 19.07
CA PHE A 30 21.58 19.45 18.25
C PHE A 30 21.02 20.83 17.88
N THR A 31 21.77 21.88 18.18
CA THR A 31 21.30 23.27 18.06
C THR A 31 20.76 23.57 16.66
N GLY A 32 19.54 24.10 16.60
CA GLY A 32 18.88 24.49 15.35
C GLY A 32 18.29 23.33 14.52
N GLN A 33 18.27 22.10 15.03
CA GLN A 33 17.79 20.92 14.29
C GLN A 33 16.35 20.53 14.66
N LEU A 34 15.47 21.51 14.83
CA LEU A 34 14.03 21.30 14.82
C LEU A 34 13.54 21.37 13.37
N TYR A 35 12.85 20.33 12.92
CA TYR A 35 12.22 20.31 11.60
C TYR A 35 10.78 19.82 11.71
N MET A 36 9.96 20.24 10.76
CA MET A 36 8.54 19.91 10.67
C MET A 36 8.30 19.07 9.42
N ILE A 37 7.51 18.02 9.55
CA ILE A 37 7.22 17.10 8.45
C ILE A 37 5.74 17.04 8.25
N GLU A 38 5.32 17.43 7.07
CA GLU A 38 3.95 17.20 6.63
C GLU A 38 3.79 15.72 6.23
N ALA A 39 2.81 15.07 6.84
CA ALA A 39 2.51 13.67 6.60
C ALA A 39 1.00 13.45 6.49
N VAL A 40 0.63 12.39 5.80
CA VAL A 40 -0.75 11.92 5.77
C VAL A 40 -1.06 11.19 7.09
N PRO A 41 -2.20 11.46 7.75
CA PRO A 41 -2.56 10.80 8.99
C PRO A 41 -2.82 9.30 8.81
N PRO A 42 -2.49 8.49 9.83
CA PRO A 42 -2.91 7.10 9.87
C PRO A 42 -4.42 6.98 9.66
N GLY A 43 -4.83 5.98 8.87
CA GLY A 43 -6.24 5.75 8.55
C GLY A 43 -6.75 6.50 7.31
N ALA A 44 -5.95 7.38 6.69
CA ALA A 44 -6.29 7.92 5.37
C ALA A 44 -6.36 6.79 4.34
N ARG A 45 -7.40 6.81 3.50
CA ARG A 45 -7.68 5.75 2.52
C ARG A 45 -7.46 6.29 1.12
N PHE A 46 -6.80 5.49 0.28
CA PHE A 46 -6.52 5.82 -1.11
C PHE A 46 -7.07 4.75 -2.04
N ARG A 47 -7.61 5.15 -3.18
CA ARG A 47 -8.08 4.23 -4.21
C ARG A 47 -6.88 3.70 -4.98
N PHE A 48 -6.51 2.46 -4.69
CA PHE A 48 -5.44 1.78 -5.40
C PHE A 48 -6.01 0.93 -6.56
N LYS A 49 -5.36 1.00 -7.72
CA LYS A 49 -5.66 0.13 -8.87
C LYS A 49 -4.35 -0.42 -9.41
N MET A 50 -4.35 -1.69 -9.76
CA MET A 50 -3.24 -2.35 -10.43
C MET A 50 -3.80 -3.11 -11.64
N ILE A 51 -3.15 -2.94 -12.78
CA ILE A 51 -3.50 -3.64 -14.02
C ILE A 51 -2.32 -4.54 -14.37
N ILE A 52 -2.58 -5.83 -14.45
CA ILE A 52 -1.57 -6.85 -14.74
C ILE A 52 -1.93 -7.46 -16.08
N ASP A 53 -0.97 -7.42 -17.01
CA ASP A 53 -1.16 -7.89 -18.38
C ASP A 53 -0.41 -9.22 -18.52
N ASN A 54 -1.05 -10.23 -19.11
CA ASN A 54 -0.43 -11.51 -19.47
C ASN A 54 0.19 -12.31 -18.30
N ILE A 55 -0.28 -12.11 -17.06
CA ILE A 55 0.08 -12.96 -15.92
C ILE A 55 -1.21 -13.54 -15.35
N ASP A 56 -1.30 -14.86 -15.34
CA ASP A 56 -2.42 -15.56 -14.72
C ASP A 56 -2.19 -15.73 -13.22
N LEU A 57 -2.89 -14.94 -12.42
CA LEU A 57 -2.81 -14.98 -10.96
C LEU A 57 -3.38 -16.26 -10.34
N GLU A 58 -4.12 -17.08 -11.09
CA GLU A 58 -4.57 -18.41 -10.65
C GLU A 58 -3.57 -19.51 -11.03
N GLY A 59 -2.66 -19.21 -11.97
CA GLY A 59 -1.66 -20.16 -12.46
C GLY A 59 -0.51 -20.40 -11.49
N GLY A 60 0.27 -21.45 -11.77
CA GLY A 60 1.48 -21.83 -11.01
C GLY A 60 2.79 -21.22 -11.52
N GLY A 61 2.74 -20.16 -12.34
CA GLY A 61 3.94 -19.50 -12.84
C GLY A 61 4.71 -18.79 -11.72
N VAL A 62 6.03 -18.68 -11.88
CA VAL A 62 6.91 -18.00 -10.90
C VAL A 62 6.49 -16.55 -10.71
N GLU A 63 6.12 -15.87 -11.79
CA GLU A 63 5.64 -14.49 -11.78
C GLU A 63 4.35 -14.34 -10.99
N ALA A 64 3.44 -15.30 -11.10
CA ALA A 64 2.18 -15.32 -10.36
C ALA A 64 2.43 -15.52 -8.86
N GLU A 65 3.34 -16.42 -8.49
CA GLU A 65 3.72 -16.62 -7.08
C GLU A 65 4.34 -15.37 -6.45
N ILE A 66 5.29 -14.73 -7.15
CA ILE A 66 5.94 -13.51 -6.66
C ILE A 66 4.89 -12.41 -6.44
N LEU A 67 3.96 -12.27 -7.38
CA LEU A 67 2.92 -11.25 -7.30
C LEU A 67 1.90 -11.57 -6.19
N ARG A 68 1.52 -12.83 -6.01
CA ARG A 68 0.69 -13.27 -4.87
C ARG A 68 1.37 -12.97 -3.54
N ALA A 69 2.66 -13.27 -3.41
CA ALA A 69 3.43 -12.98 -2.21
C ALA A 69 3.47 -11.46 -1.92
N LEU A 70 3.72 -10.65 -2.94
CA LEU A 70 3.69 -9.19 -2.80
C LEU A 70 2.32 -8.67 -2.34
N LEU A 71 1.23 -9.17 -2.94
CA LEU A 71 -0.12 -8.77 -2.56
C LEU A 71 -0.46 -9.18 -1.13
N ARG A 72 0.01 -10.34 -0.66
CA ARG A 72 -0.13 -10.79 0.73
C ARG A 72 0.63 -9.89 1.70
N GLU A 73 1.86 -9.48 1.37
CA GLU A 73 2.63 -8.55 2.19
C GLU A 73 2.03 -7.14 2.22
N LEU A 74 1.44 -6.70 1.10
CA LEU A 74 0.70 -5.45 1.07
C LEU A 74 -0.60 -5.53 1.88
N ALA A 75 -1.27 -6.69 1.91
CA ALA A 75 -2.44 -6.91 2.74
C ALA A 75 -2.06 -7.03 4.24
N SER A 76 -0.88 -7.56 4.57
CA SER A 76 -0.43 -7.71 5.96
C SER A 76 -0.19 -6.37 6.67
N GLY A 77 0.03 -5.29 5.90
CA GLY A 77 0.33 -3.97 6.44
C GLY A 77 1.81 -3.74 6.76
N SER A 78 2.67 -4.69 6.38
CA SER A 78 4.10 -4.68 6.74
C SER A 78 4.94 -3.79 5.83
N ILE A 79 4.42 -3.41 4.67
CA ILE A 79 5.16 -2.63 3.67
C ILE A 79 5.08 -1.14 3.98
N GLN A 80 6.24 -0.48 3.92
CA GLN A 80 6.36 0.97 4.02
C GLN A 80 6.65 1.61 2.66
N ILE A 81 5.91 2.66 2.33
CA ILE A 81 6.07 3.47 1.12
C ILE A 81 6.51 4.89 1.50
N GLY A 82 7.36 5.49 0.65
CA GLY A 82 7.81 6.87 0.83
C GLY A 82 9.02 7.03 1.75
N GLY A 83 9.13 8.21 2.36
CA GLY A 83 10.27 8.62 3.18
C GLY A 83 10.15 8.24 4.66
N ARG A 84 11.27 8.33 5.39
CA ARG A 84 11.34 8.19 6.86
C ARG A 84 10.81 6.87 7.42
N LYS A 85 11.02 5.81 6.66
CA LYS A 85 10.70 4.42 7.03
C LYS A 85 11.30 4.01 8.38
N SER A 86 12.57 4.35 8.61
CA SER A 86 13.27 4.10 9.88
C SER A 86 12.71 4.86 11.09
N ALA A 87 11.91 5.90 10.87
CA ALA A 87 11.20 6.66 11.90
C ALA A 87 9.73 6.21 12.05
N GLY A 88 9.37 5.04 11.49
CA GLY A 88 8.05 4.43 11.62
C GLY A 88 6.98 5.01 10.69
N MET A 89 7.35 5.72 9.62
CA MET A 89 6.39 6.31 8.68
C MET A 89 6.15 5.42 7.45
N GLY A 90 4.99 5.62 6.82
CA GLY A 90 4.71 5.10 5.48
C GLY A 90 4.11 3.70 5.43
N PHE A 91 3.71 3.12 6.56
CA PHE A 91 2.99 1.84 6.56
C PHE A 91 1.68 1.94 5.76
N VAL A 92 1.48 0.99 4.85
CA VAL A 92 0.28 0.89 4.03
C VAL A 92 -0.31 -0.51 4.13
N ARG A 93 -1.63 -0.60 4.03
CA ARG A 93 -2.37 -1.85 4.03
C ARG A 93 -3.40 -1.85 2.92
N LEU A 94 -3.49 -2.94 2.18
CA LEU A 94 -4.60 -3.17 1.26
C LEU A 94 -5.86 -3.58 2.02
N GLU A 95 -6.97 -2.91 1.73
CA GLU A 95 -8.27 -3.18 2.34
C GLU A 95 -9.34 -3.32 1.25
N ASN A 96 -10.30 -4.24 1.43
CA ASN A 96 -11.40 -4.49 0.49
C ASN A 96 -10.91 -4.78 -0.93
N VAL A 97 -9.95 -5.70 -1.06
CA VAL A 97 -9.32 -6.01 -2.35
C VAL A 97 -10.29 -6.80 -3.23
N LYS A 98 -10.48 -6.34 -4.45
CA LYS A 98 -11.20 -7.06 -5.51
C LYS A 98 -10.25 -7.34 -6.65
N VAL A 99 -10.16 -8.59 -7.08
CA VAL A 99 -9.28 -9.01 -8.17
C VAL A 99 -10.16 -9.52 -9.30
N ARG A 100 -9.99 -8.95 -10.49
CA ARG A 100 -10.77 -9.32 -11.69
C ARG A 100 -9.82 -9.80 -12.78
N LYS A 101 -10.12 -10.98 -13.33
CA LYS A 101 -9.47 -11.52 -14.53
C LYS A 101 -10.30 -11.09 -15.73
N ILE A 102 -9.65 -10.48 -16.71
CA ILE A 102 -10.31 -10.02 -17.93
C ILE A 102 -9.61 -10.71 -19.09
N THR A 103 -10.36 -11.49 -19.86
CA THR A 103 -9.86 -12.15 -21.06
C THR A 103 -10.09 -11.29 -22.31
N VAL A 104 -9.46 -11.65 -23.42
CA VAL A 104 -9.67 -10.94 -24.70
C VAL A 104 -11.13 -11.03 -25.13
N ASP A 105 -11.77 -12.19 -24.95
CA ASP A 105 -13.18 -12.40 -25.27
C ASP A 105 -14.08 -11.48 -24.44
N ASP A 106 -13.76 -11.26 -23.16
CA ASP A 106 -14.53 -10.35 -22.31
C ASP A 106 -14.42 -8.88 -22.78
N ILE A 107 -13.24 -8.48 -23.29
CA ILE A 107 -13.04 -7.13 -23.83
C ILE A 107 -13.82 -6.94 -25.11
N LEU A 108 -13.79 -7.94 -26.00
CA LEU A 108 -14.49 -7.89 -27.29
C LEU A 108 -16.02 -7.87 -27.12
N GLU A 109 -16.54 -8.58 -26.12
CA GLU A 109 -17.97 -8.68 -25.85
C GLU A 109 -18.48 -7.67 -24.83
N GLY A 110 -17.60 -6.85 -24.25
CA GLY A 110 -17.96 -5.85 -23.24
C GLY A 110 -18.45 -6.45 -21.91
N ARG A 111 -18.02 -7.69 -21.59
CA ARG A 111 -18.41 -8.37 -20.36
C ARG A 111 -17.57 -7.89 -19.18
N GLU A 112 -18.19 -7.91 -18.00
CA GLU A 112 -17.45 -7.73 -16.77
C GLU A 112 -16.68 -9.02 -16.46
N GLY A 113 -15.36 -9.01 -16.69
CA GLY A 113 -14.49 -10.17 -16.43
C GLY A 113 -14.63 -10.76 -15.02
N SER A 114 -14.27 -12.03 -14.85
CA SER A 114 -14.52 -12.83 -13.65
C SER A 114 -13.77 -12.34 -12.41
N GLU A 115 -14.46 -12.30 -11.27
CA GLU A 115 -13.84 -12.03 -9.97
C GLU A 115 -13.13 -13.29 -9.47
N ILE A 116 -11.87 -13.15 -9.06
CA ILE A 116 -11.06 -14.24 -8.52
C ILE A 116 -10.76 -13.97 -7.04
N SER A 117 -10.96 -14.98 -6.20
CA SER A 117 -10.62 -14.93 -4.79
C SER A 117 -9.20 -15.45 -4.60
N LEU A 118 -8.29 -14.58 -4.14
CA LEU A 118 -6.94 -15.00 -3.77
C LEU A 118 -6.88 -15.21 -2.26
N GLU A 119 -6.51 -16.41 -1.85
CA GLU A 119 -6.30 -16.73 -0.43
C GLU A 119 -5.23 -15.80 0.18
N GLY A 120 -5.47 -15.31 1.39
CA GLY A 120 -4.52 -14.50 2.14
C GLY A 120 -4.55 -12.99 1.85
N LEU A 121 -5.48 -12.51 1.01
CA LEU A 121 -5.73 -11.07 0.86
C LEU A 121 -6.66 -10.51 1.94
N ASP A 122 -7.40 -11.37 2.65
CA ASP A 122 -8.16 -11.03 3.86
C ASP A 122 -7.26 -11.08 5.09
N ALA A 123 -6.20 -10.29 5.09
CA ALA A 123 -5.33 -10.17 6.24
C ALA A 123 -6.08 -9.46 7.37
N ARG A 124 -6.71 -10.28 8.22
CA ARG A 124 -7.25 -10.03 9.55
C ARG A 124 -7.29 -8.55 9.96
N VAL A 125 -8.52 -8.04 10.10
CA VAL A 125 -8.85 -6.88 10.90
C VAL A 125 -8.48 -7.18 12.36
N SER A 126 -7.19 -7.21 12.68
CA SER A 126 -6.73 -7.15 14.05
C SER A 126 -6.94 -5.71 14.50
N ARG A 127 -8.14 -5.48 15.02
CA ARG A 127 -8.40 -4.44 16.01
C ARG A 127 -7.29 -4.51 17.06
N GLU A 128 -6.65 -3.38 17.32
CA GLU A 128 -6.17 -2.89 18.62
C GLU A 128 -5.08 -1.83 18.40
N CYS A 129 -5.48 -0.57 18.59
CA CYS A 129 -4.70 0.50 19.23
C CYS A 129 -5.72 1.38 19.95
#